data_AF-A0A7Y4YQQ7-F1
#
_entry.id   AF-A0A7Y4YQQ7-F1
#
_cell.length_a   1.000
_cell.length_b   1.000
_cell.length_c   1.000
_cell.angle_alpha   90.00
_cell.angle_beta   90.00
_cell.angle_gamma   90.00
#
_symmetry.space_group_name_H-M   'P 1'
#
loop_
_entity.id
_entity.type
_entity.pdbx_description
1 polymer ?
#
loop_
_entity_poly.entity_id
_entity_poly.type
_entity_poly.pdbx_seq_one_letter_code
_entity_poly.pdbx_strand_id
1 'polypeptide(L)'
;MTRDTSSPVWLSKPFVIFFAAMLLLAMAGGYQLSRIFSQVNEAAAQRSVHLLEIEESLDEAAIGLGKQVQEWKDMLLRVDDQALYDKHQKAFKESSVNVQFALLGAKGVMQNIGMDTAEIDRLIDEHKSLLSEYLLAYAKLKPEVKSSPNNVDMQFIGVDRKLQQDIEAVKAGISAFAKQQMFKAAETQGNRNLMIGLLGATSLFFMAMFGFVFARLFTRHEN
;
A
#
# COMPACT_ATOMS: atom_id res chain seq x y z
N MET A 1 52.30 -7.50 58.68
CA MET A 1 51.97 -7.08 57.29
C MET A 1 51.03 -8.14 56.71
N THR A 2 49.77 -8.15 57.15
CA THR A 2 48.75 -9.09 56.71
C THR A 2 48.05 -8.48 55.51
N ARG A 3 48.17 -9.11 54.34
CA ARG A 3 47.45 -8.71 53.12
C ARG A 3 45.95 -8.87 53.39
N ASP A 4 45.24 -7.76 53.35
CA ASP A 4 43.80 -7.76 53.24
C ASP A 4 43.41 -8.36 51.89
N THR A 5 42.76 -9.53 51.92
CA THR A 5 42.23 -10.22 50.75
C THR A 5 40.71 -10.22 50.78
N SER A 6 40.09 -9.10 51.18
CA SER A 6 38.68 -8.86 50.89
C SER A 6 38.52 -8.80 49.36
N SER A 7 38.05 -9.90 48.76
CA SER A 7 37.64 -9.88 47.36
C SER A 7 36.59 -8.78 47.19
N PRO A 8 36.75 -7.88 46.22
CA PRO A 8 35.84 -6.76 46.09
C PRO A 8 34.37 -7.20 46.01
N VAL A 9 33.46 -6.47 46.67
CA VAL A 9 32.03 -6.82 46.78
C VAL A 9 31.35 -7.00 45.40
N TRP A 10 31.87 -6.35 44.35
CA TRP A 10 31.44 -6.53 42.96
C TRP A 10 31.76 -7.92 42.35
N LEU A 11 32.56 -8.75 43.01
CA LEU A 11 32.83 -10.15 42.66
C LEU A 11 32.02 -11.13 43.53
N SER A 12 31.11 -10.66 44.38
CA SER A 12 30.26 -11.54 45.18
C SER A 12 29.29 -12.32 44.27
N LYS A 13 29.19 -13.64 44.48
CA LYS A 13 28.32 -14.55 43.72
C LYS A 13 26.87 -14.04 43.53
N PRO A 14 26.17 -13.50 44.54
CA PRO A 14 24.80 -13.02 44.34
C PRO A 14 24.73 -11.77 43.44
N PHE A 15 25.73 -10.88 43.49
CA PHE A 15 25.79 -9.69 42.64
C PHE A 15 26.02 -10.07 41.17
N VAL A 16 26.94 -11.00 40.91
CA VAL A 16 27.22 -11.50 39.55
C VAL A 16 25.99 -12.19 38.94
N ILE A 17 25.25 -12.98 39.74
CA ILE A 17 24.03 -13.66 39.28
C ILE A 17 22.93 -12.65 38.96
N PHE A 18 22.69 -11.66 39.83
CA PHE A 18 21.72 -10.60 39.59
C PHE A 18 22.04 -9.80 38.32
N PHE A 19 23.32 -9.45 38.14
CA PHE A 19 23.81 -8.74 36.97
C PHE A 19 23.63 -9.55 35.68
N ALA A 20 23.98 -10.84 35.71
CA ALA A 20 23.79 -11.75 34.58
C ALA A 20 22.31 -11.90 34.22
N ALA A 21 21.42 -12.00 35.21
CA ALA A 21 19.98 -12.06 34.99
C ALA A 21 19.43 -10.78 34.34
N MET A 22 19.90 -9.60 34.78
CA MET A 22 19.52 -8.32 34.18
C MET A 22 20.01 -8.18 32.74
N LEU A 23 21.25 -8.60 32.45
CA LEU A 23 21.82 -8.62 31.10
C LEU A 23 21.03 -9.55 30.17
N LEU A 24 20.66 -10.73 30.65
CA LEU A 24 19.85 -11.68 29.89
C LEU A 24 18.45 -11.14 29.61
N LEU A 25 17.81 -10.46 30.57
CA LEU A 25 16.52 -9.80 30.38
C LEU A 25 16.60 -8.65 29.37
N ALA A 26 17.66 -7.82 29.43
CA ALA A 26 17.87 -6.74 28.48
C ALA A 26 18.13 -7.27 27.06
N MET A 27 18.94 -8.33 26.92
CA MET A 27 19.18 -8.97 25.62
C MET A 27 17.92 -9.66 25.06
N ALA A 28 17.19 -10.41 25.88
CA ALA A 28 15.96 -11.08 25.47
C ALA A 28 14.87 -10.07 25.10
N GLY A 29 14.71 -9.01 25.91
CA GLY A 29 13.77 -7.92 25.65
C GLY A 29 14.13 -7.16 24.37
N GLY A 30 15.40 -6.78 24.20
CA GLY A 30 15.88 -6.12 22.99
C GLY A 30 15.72 -6.97 21.72
N TYR A 31 16.02 -8.28 21.80
CA TYR A 31 15.84 -9.21 20.69
C TYR A 31 14.36 -9.38 20.32
N GLN A 32 13.47 -9.57 21.32
CA GLN A 32 12.04 -9.71 21.07
C GLN A 32 11.45 -8.44 20.46
N LEU A 33 11.87 -7.27 20.96
CA LEU A 33 11.43 -5.98 20.47
C LEU A 33 11.93 -5.71 19.04
N SER A 34 13.19 -6.05 18.76
CA SER A 34 13.77 -5.98 17.41
C SER A 34 13.00 -6.85 16.41
N ARG A 35 12.62 -8.08 16.80
CA ARG A 35 11.86 -8.99 15.95
C ARG A 35 10.44 -8.50 15.64
N ILE A 36 9.76 -7.90 16.62
CA ILE A 36 8.45 -7.26 16.40
C ILE A 36 8.59 -6.09 15.41
N PHE A 37 9.69 -5.34 15.50
CA PHE A 37 9.91 -4.19 14.63
C PHE A 37 10.27 -4.55 13.19
N SER A 38 11.01 -5.64 12.96
CA SER A 38 11.27 -6.12 11.60
C SER A 38 9.96 -6.57 10.92
N GLN A 39 9.08 -7.27 11.63
CA GLN A 39 7.78 -7.70 11.11
C GLN A 39 6.85 -6.52 10.76
N VAL A 40 6.82 -5.48 11.58
CA VAL A 40 6.00 -4.28 11.30
C VAL A 40 6.51 -3.54 10.05
N ASN A 41 7.83 -3.45 9.85
CA ASN A 41 8.39 -2.84 8.66
C ASN A 41 8.10 -3.65 7.39
N GLU A 42 8.20 -4.97 7.45
CA GLU A 42 7.87 -5.86 6.33
C GLU A 42 6.39 -5.74 5.94
N ALA A 43 5.48 -5.74 6.91
CA ALA A 43 4.05 -5.59 6.66
C ALA A 43 3.69 -4.21 6.06
N ALA A 44 4.35 -3.14 6.52
CA ALA A 44 4.17 -1.80 5.96
C ALA A 44 4.70 -1.71 4.51
N ALA A 45 5.85 -2.34 4.23
CA ALA A 45 6.40 -2.41 2.88
C ALA A 45 5.49 -3.21 1.94
N GLN A 46 5.00 -4.38 2.36
CA GLN A 46 4.05 -5.18 1.57
C GLN A 46 2.77 -4.42 1.26
N ARG A 47 2.19 -3.74 2.26
CA ARG A 47 0.99 -2.93 2.04
C ARG A 47 1.23 -1.81 1.01
N SER A 48 2.44 -1.25 1.00
CA SER A 48 2.81 -0.22 0.04
C SER A 48 2.91 -0.75 -1.39
N VAL A 49 3.44 -1.96 -1.56
CA VAL A 49 3.47 -2.65 -2.86
C VAL A 49 2.05 -2.87 -3.38
N HIS A 50 1.13 -3.34 -2.53
CA HIS A 50 -0.27 -3.52 -2.93
C HIS A 50 -0.97 -2.22 -3.33
N LEU A 51 -0.64 -1.09 -2.68
CA LEU A 51 -1.19 0.21 -3.08
C LEU A 51 -0.68 0.65 -4.46
N LEU A 52 0.59 0.38 -4.77
CA LEU A 52 1.14 0.62 -6.11
C LEU A 52 0.50 -0.29 -7.17
N GLU A 53 0.27 -1.56 -6.83
CA GLU A 53 -0.43 -2.52 -7.70
C GLU A 53 -1.85 -2.07 -8.04
N ILE A 54 -2.57 -1.48 -7.06
CA ILE A 54 -3.88 -0.86 -7.29
C ILE A 54 -3.75 0.36 -8.22
N GLU A 55 -2.79 1.25 -7.98
CA GLU A 55 -2.56 2.43 -8.84
C GLU A 55 -2.23 2.03 -10.29
N GLU A 56 -1.37 1.04 -10.48
CA GLU A 56 -0.99 0.50 -11.79
C GLU A 56 -2.22 -0.08 -12.51
N SER A 57 -3.03 -0.87 -11.81
CA SER A 57 -4.28 -1.42 -12.37
C SER A 57 -5.27 -0.30 -12.78
N LEU A 58 -5.35 0.79 -12.01
CA LEU A 58 -6.20 1.93 -12.36
C LEU A 58 -5.65 2.70 -13.58
N ASP A 59 -4.33 2.79 -13.72
CA ASP A 59 -3.69 3.36 -14.91
C ASP A 59 -3.94 2.51 -16.17
N GLU A 60 -3.82 1.19 -16.05
CA GLU A 60 -4.16 0.27 -17.13
C GLU A 60 -5.64 0.41 -17.55
N ALA A 61 -6.55 0.56 -16.58
CA ALA A 61 -7.97 0.80 -16.84
C ALA A 61 -8.20 2.12 -17.58
N ALA A 62 -7.56 3.21 -17.15
CA ALA A 62 -7.68 4.52 -17.80
C ALA A 62 -7.14 4.51 -19.24
N ILE A 63 -5.95 3.92 -19.45
CA ILE A 63 -5.34 3.76 -20.78
C ILE A 63 -6.21 2.88 -21.67
N GLY A 64 -6.70 1.75 -21.14
CA GLY A 64 -7.59 0.83 -21.84
C GLY A 64 -8.88 1.51 -22.28
N LEU A 65 -9.48 2.34 -21.42
CA LEU A 65 -10.70 3.09 -21.72
C LEU A 65 -10.43 4.14 -22.81
N GLY A 66 -9.31 4.85 -22.72
CA GLY A 66 -8.86 5.75 -23.77
C GLY A 66 -8.74 5.05 -25.13
N LYS A 67 -8.13 3.85 -25.16
CA LYS A 67 -8.04 3.03 -26.37
C LYS A 67 -9.43 2.60 -26.86
N GLN A 68 -10.28 2.09 -25.99
CA GLN A 68 -11.65 1.69 -26.34
C GLN A 68 -12.42 2.82 -27.04
N VAL A 69 -12.35 4.04 -26.51
CA VAL A 69 -13.01 5.22 -27.10
C VAL A 69 -12.42 5.58 -28.46
N GLN A 70 -11.11 5.43 -28.66
CA GLN A 70 -10.49 5.66 -29.97
C GLN A 70 -10.92 4.62 -31.00
N GLU A 71 -10.88 3.33 -30.63
CA GLU A 71 -11.30 2.26 -31.54
C GLU A 71 -12.78 2.38 -31.93
N TRP A 72 -13.64 2.84 -31.01
CA TRP A 72 -15.02 3.19 -31.33
C TRP A 72 -15.12 4.26 -32.42
N LYS A 73 -14.37 5.35 -32.29
CA LYS A 73 -14.36 6.43 -33.28
C LYS A 73 -13.83 5.94 -34.62
N ASP A 74 -12.78 5.13 -34.61
CA ASP A 74 -12.22 4.56 -35.83
C ASP A 74 -13.21 3.62 -36.54
N MET A 75 -14.01 2.84 -35.81
CA MET A 75 -15.12 2.09 -36.38
C MET A 75 -16.12 3.00 -37.10
N LEU A 76 -16.51 4.12 -36.47
CA LEU A 76 -17.46 5.08 -37.07
C LEU A 76 -16.91 5.73 -38.35
N LEU A 77 -15.61 6.06 -38.36
CA LEU A 77 -14.93 6.68 -39.50
C LEU A 77 -14.65 5.73 -40.66
N ARG A 78 -14.78 4.42 -40.44
CA ARG A 78 -14.46 3.36 -41.42
C ARG A 78 -15.63 2.43 -41.69
N VAL A 79 -16.86 2.88 -41.42
CA VAL A 79 -18.08 2.09 -41.64
C VAL A 79 -18.23 1.57 -43.08
N ASP A 80 -17.66 2.27 -44.06
CA ASP A 80 -17.68 1.87 -45.48
C ASP A 80 -16.55 0.91 -45.89
N ASP A 81 -15.52 0.71 -45.04
CA ASP A 81 -14.41 -0.22 -45.26
C ASP A 81 -14.53 -1.38 -44.25
N GLN A 82 -15.13 -2.49 -44.69
CA GLN A 82 -15.41 -3.63 -43.83
C GLN A 82 -14.15 -4.20 -43.15
N ALA A 83 -13.01 -4.22 -43.85
CA ALA A 83 -11.79 -4.82 -43.32
C ALA A 83 -11.19 -3.96 -42.19
N LEU A 84 -11.15 -2.64 -42.38
CA LEU A 84 -10.73 -1.71 -41.32
C LEU A 84 -11.74 -1.67 -40.18
N TYR A 85 -13.03 -1.69 -40.49
CA TYR A 85 -14.10 -1.73 -39.50
C TYR A 85 -13.96 -2.94 -38.57
N ASP A 86 -13.82 -4.15 -39.11
CA ASP A 86 -13.69 -5.39 -38.34
C ASP A 86 -12.44 -5.38 -37.46
N LYS A 87 -11.34 -4.81 -37.97
CA LYS A 87 -10.10 -4.63 -37.21
C LYS A 87 -10.32 -3.76 -35.97
N HIS A 88 -10.96 -2.59 -36.13
CA HIS A 88 -11.23 -1.67 -35.03
C HIS A 88 -12.28 -2.24 -34.07
N GLN A 89 -13.28 -2.97 -34.57
CA GLN A 89 -14.25 -3.67 -33.73
C GLN A 89 -13.58 -4.71 -32.81
N LYS A 90 -12.63 -5.47 -33.34
CA LYS A 90 -11.86 -6.43 -32.55
C LYS A 90 -11.04 -5.72 -31.46
N ALA A 91 -10.34 -4.64 -31.82
CA ALA A 91 -9.55 -3.86 -30.87
C ALA A 91 -10.40 -3.15 -29.80
N PHE A 92 -11.60 -2.69 -30.15
CA PHE A 92 -12.61 -2.17 -29.21
C PHE A 92 -13.00 -3.23 -28.18
N LYS A 93 -13.26 -4.47 -28.63
CA LYS A 93 -13.61 -5.57 -27.72
C LYS A 93 -12.45 -5.94 -26.81
N GLU A 94 -11.23 -6.04 -27.35
CA GLU A 94 -10.02 -6.35 -26.58
C GLU A 94 -9.76 -5.29 -25.50
N SER A 95 -9.83 -4.01 -25.87
CA SER A 95 -9.67 -2.92 -24.90
C SER A 95 -10.76 -2.93 -23.83
N SER A 96 -12.02 -3.19 -24.20
CA SER A 96 -13.13 -3.31 -23.23
C SER A 96 -12.89 -4.43 -22.19
N VAL A 97 -12.35 -5.57 -22.63
CA VAL A 97 -11.98 -6.68 -21.72
C VAL A 97 -10.83 -6.27 -20.81
N ASN A 98 -9.81 -5.59 -21.34
CA ASN A 98 -8.66 -5.15 -20.56
C ASN A 98 -9.06 -4.15 -19.48
N VAL A 99 -9.96 -3.21 -19.77
CA VAL A 99 -10.48 -2.27 -18.76
C VAL A 99 -11.14 -3.02 -17.61
N GLN A 100 -12.04 -3.95 -17.91
CA GLN A 100 -12.71 -4.74 -16.87
C GLN A 100 -11.73 -5.59 -16.07
N PHE A 101 -10.77 -6.22 -16.75
CA PHE A 101 -9.75 -7.02 -16.09
C PHE A 101 -8.93 -6.18 -15.11
N ALA A 102 -8.50 -4.99 -15.51
CA ALA A 102 -7.73 -4.09 -14.68
C ALA A 102 -8.54 -3.56 -13.48
N LEU A 103 -9.80 -3.15 -13.67
CA LEU A 103 -10.68 -2.72 -12.57
C LEU A 103 -10.95 -3.86 -11.57
N LEU A 104 -11.16 -5.09 -12.06
CA LEU A 104 -11.32 -6.27 -11.20
C LEU A 104 -10.02 -6.65 -10.48
N GLY A 105 -8.86 -6.47 -11.13
CA GLY A 105 -7.54 -6.62 -10.52
C GLY A 105 -7.35 -5.67 -9.35
N ALA A 106 -7.59 -4.37 -9.57
CA ALA A 106 -7.58 -3.35 -8.53
C ALA A 106 -8.50 -3.72 -7.35
N LYS A 107 -9.75 -4.11 -7.64
CA LYS A 107 -10.71 -4.56 -6.63
C LYS A 107 -10.17 -5.75 -5.82
N GLY A 108 -9.61 -6.76 -6.49
CA GLY A 108 -9.07 -7.95 -5.82
C GLY A 108 -7.97 -7.60 -4.83
N VAL A 109 -7.03 -6.73 -5.22
CA VAL A 109 -5.96 -6.26 -4.33
C VAL A 109 -6.54 -5.44 -3.17
N MET A 110 -7.51 -4.55 -3.43
CA MET A 110 -8.20 -3.77 -2.39
C MET A 110 -8.86 -4.68 -1.34
N GLN A 111 -9.55 -5.74 -1.77
CA GLN A 111 -10.17 -6.72 -0.86
C GLN A 111 -9.12 -7.46 -0.03
N ASN A 112 -8.02 -7.88 -0.65
CA ASN A 112 -6.94 -8.59 0.03
C ASN A 112 -6.31 -7.75 1.16
N ILE A 113 -6.23 -6.44 1.00
CA ILE A 113 -5.67 -5.52 2.02
C ILE A 113 -6.75 -4.86 2.91
N GLY A 114 -8.00 -5.31 2.82
CA GLY A 114 -9.12 -4.84 3.65
C GLY A 114 -9.52 -3.39 3.39
N MET A 115 -9.36 -2.90 2.16
CA MET A 115 -9.86 -1.59 1.74
C MET A 115 -11.32 -1.65 1.27
N ASP A 116 -12.04 -0.54 1.43
CA ASP A 116 -13.39 -0.38 0.91
C ASP A 116 -13.39 -0.44 -0.62
N THR A 117 -14.34 -1.18 -1.21
CA THR A 117 -14.44 -1.38 -2.67
C THR A 117 -15.61 -0.66 -3.33
N ALA A 118 -16.40 0.12 -2.59
CA ALA A 118 -17.62 0.73 -3.12
C ALA A 118 -17.39 1.57 -4.39
N GLU A 119 -16.33 2.38 -4.42
CA GLU A 119 -16.01 3.22 -5.58
C GLU A 119 -15.54 2.40 -6.78
N ILE A 120 -14.70 1.38 -6.59
CA ILE A 120 -14.24 0.52 -7.69
C ILE A 120 -15.37 -0.36 -8.23
N ASP A 121 -16.28 -0.80 -7.35
CA ASP A 121 -17.51 -1.50 -7.73
C ASP A 121 -18.40 -0.62 -8.61
N ARG A 122 -18.55 0.66 -8.26
CA ARG A 122 -19.26 1.63 -9.10
C ARG A 122 -18.61 1.76 -10.48
N LEU A 123 -17.28 1.92 -10.55
CA LEU A 123 -16.56 2.05 -11.83
C LEU A 123 -16.72 0.82 -12.72
N ILE A 124 -16.67 -0.38 -12.14
CA ILE A 124 -16.89 -1.64 -12.85
C ILE A 124 -18.27 -1.66 -13.51
N ASP A 125 -19.31 -1.24 -12.79
CA ASP A 125 -20.68 -1.26 -13.28
C ASP A 125 -20.99 -0.10 -14.24
N GLU A 126 -20.43 1.09 -14.00
CA GLU A 126 -20.49 2.22 -14.95
C GLU A 126 -19.84 1.84 -16.30
N HIS A 127 -18.68 1.16 -16.28
CA HIS A 127 -18.04 0.67 -17.50
C HIS A 127 -18.87 -0.40 -18.22
N LYS A 128 -19.50 -1.35 -17.49
CA LYS A 128 -20.43 -2.32 -18.09
C LYS A 128 -21.61 -1.64 -18.77
N SER A 129 -22.20 -0.63 -18.11
CA SER A 129 -23.32 0.13 -18.67
C SER A 129 -22.91 0.82 -19.97
N LEU A 130 -21.78 1.53 -19.94
CA LEU A 130 -21.23 2.19 -21.12
C LEU A 130 -20.96 1.20 -22.26
N LEU A 131 -20.37 0.04 -21.97
CA LEU A 131 -20.14 -1.00 -22.97
C LEU A 131 -21.46 -1.52 -23.57
N SER A 132 -22.50 -1.70 -22.75
CA SER A 132 -23.82 -2.09 -23.22
C SER A 132 -24.42 -1.03 -24.15
N GLU A 133 -24.27 0.26 -23.82
CA GLU A 133 -24.74 1.37 -24.66
C GLU A 133 -24.01 1.40 -26.01
N TYR A 134 -22.69 1.20 -26.01
CA TYR A 134 -21.91 1.05 -27.26
C TYR A 134 -22.43 -0.10 -28.14
N LEU A 135 -22.69 -1.27 -27.55
CA LEU A 135 -23.19 -2.44 -28.29
C LEU A 135 -24.62 -2.23 -28.82
N LEU A 136 -25.46 -1.48 -28.12
CA LEU A 136 -26.79 -1.10 -28.60
C LEU A 136 -26.72 -0.08 -29.74
N ALA A 137 -25.80 0.89 -29.65
CA ALA A 137 -25.56 1.84 -30.73
C ALA A 137 -24.95 1.17 -31.97
N TYR A 138 -24.08 0.18 -31.77
CA TYR A 138 -23.54 -0.68 -32.83
C TYR A 138 -24.64 -1.30 -33.70
N ALA A 139 -25.72 -1.82 -33.08
CA ALA A 139 -26.83 -2.41 -33.82
C ALA A 139 -27.54 -1.42 -34.76
N LYS A 140 -27.42 -0.11 -34.51
CA LYS A 140 -28.05 0.97 -35.29
C LYS A 140 -27.17 1.50 -36.44
N LEU A 141 -25.91 1.06 -36.54
CA LEU A 141 -24.98 1.45 -37.62
C LEU A 141 -25.11 0.58 -38.87
N LYS A 142 -26.03 -0.40 -38.88
CA LYS A 142 -26.27 -1.25 -40.05
C LYS A 142 -26.68 -0.41 -41.27
N PRO A 143 -26.26 -0.77 -42.51
CA PRO A 143 -26.50 0.01 -43.72
C PRO A 143 -27.98 0.32 -44.01
N GLU A 144 -28.88 -0.49 -43.47
CA GLU A 144 -30.34 -0.35 -43.57
C GLU A 144 -30.88 0.87 -42.80
N VAL A 145 -30.12 1.37 -41.81
CA VAL A 145 -30.47 2.50 -40.94
C VAL A 145 -29.70 3.73 -41.41
N LYS A 146 -30.41 4.76 -41.90
CA LYS A 146 -29.86 6.07 -42.32
C LYS A 146 -29.37 6.93 -41.14
N SER A 147 -28.64 6.36 -40.18
CA SER A 147 -28.04 7.12 -39.09
C SER A 147 -26.63 7.56 -39.50
N SER A 148 -26.37 8.87 -39.49
CA SER A 148 -25.02 9.39 -39.72
C SER A 148 -24.09 8.93 -38.59
N PRO A 149 -22.87 8.45 -38.89
CA PRO A 149 -21.87 8.10 -37.86
C PRO A 149 -21.64 9.22 -36.82
N ASN A 150 -21.72 10.50 -37.22
CA ASN A 150 -21.60 11.64 -36.29
C ASN A 150 -22.70 11.66 -35.22
N ASN A 151 -23.95 11.33 -35.59
CA ASN A 151 -25.07 11.32 -34.63
C ASN A 151 -24.95 10.16 -33.63
N VAL A 152 -24.24 9.10 -34.01
CA VAL A 152 -23.97 7.95 -33.15
C VAL A 152 -22.79 8.27 -32.22
N ASP A 153 -21.74 8.95 -32.69
CA ASP A 153 -20.63 9.41 -31.84
C ASP A 153 -21.09 10.39 -30.75
N MET A 154 -21.96 11.35 -31.10
CA MET A 154 -22.45 12.38 -30.18
C MET A 154 -23.17 11.84 -28.95
N GLN A 155 -23.66 10.60 -28.97
CA GLN A 155 -24.33 9.97 -27.82
C GLN A 155 -23.35 9.62 -26.69
N PHE A 156 -22.07 9.44 -27.00
CA PHE A 156 -21.04 8.97 -26.05
C PHE A 156 -20.11 10.11 -25.58
N ILE A 157 -20.07 11.21 -26.34
CA ILE A 157 -19.34 12.43 -25.96
C ILE A 157 -19.85 12.93 -24.60
N GLY A 158 -19.00 12.79 -23.59
CA GLY A 158 -19.27 13.25 -22.21
C GLY A 158 -19.40 12.11 -21.21
N VAL A 159 -20.06 11.00 -21.59
CA VAL A 159 -20.16 9.81 -20.73
C VAL A 159 -18.78 9.17 -20.56
N ASP A 160 -18.04 9.00 -21.66
CA ASP A 160 -16.67 8.46 -21.63
C ASP A 160 -15.73 9.33 -20.79
N ARG A 161 -15.88 10.66 -20.89
CA ARG A 161 -15.05 11.62 -20.16
C ARG A 161 -15.34 11.56 -18.66
N LYS A 162 -16.61 11.42 -18.28
CA LYS A 162 -16.99 11.24 -16.88
C LYS A 162 -16.34 9.98 -16.31
N LEU A 163 -16.44 8.84 -17.01
CA LEU A 163 -15.83 7.60 -16.53
C LEU A 163 -14.30 7.70 -16.42
N GLN A 164 -13.63 8.35 -17.38
CA GLN A 164 -12.18 8.64 -17.26
C GLN A 164 -11.85 9.47 -16.02
N GLN A 165 -12.62 10.53 -15.77
CA GLN A 165 -12.45 11.38 -14.58
C GLN A 165 -12.71 10.62 -13.28
N ASP A 166 -13.70 9.73 -13.25
CA ASP A 166 -14.01 8.94 -12.07
C ASP A 166 -12.90 7.93 -11.76
N ILE A 167 -12.31 7.30 -12.78
CA ILE A 167 -11.11 6.43 -12.61
C ILE A 167 -9.94 7.25 -12.06
N GLU A 168 -9.66 8.42 -12.63
CA GLU A 168 -8.60 9.32 -12.16
C GLU A 168 -8.84 9.78 -10.71
N ALA A 169 -10.08 10.05 -10.34
CA ALA A 169 -10.45 10.47 -8.99
C ALA A 169 -10.20 9.35 -7.97
N VAL A 170 -10.60 8.11 -8.29
CA VAL A 170 -10.31 6.94 -7.44
C VAL A 170 -8.80 6.75 -7.31
N LYS A 171 -8.05 6.81 -8.41
CA LYS A 171 -6.58 6.73 -8.40
C LYS A 171 -5.97 7.80 -7.49
N ALA A 172 -6.39 9.05 -7.61
CA ALA A 172 -5.90 10.14 -6.77
C ALA A 172 -6.17 9.89 -5.28
N GLY A 173 -7.34 9.31 -4.96
CA GLY A 173 -7.70 8.87 -3.61
C GLY A 173 -6.75 7.79 -3.07
N ILE A 174 -6.48 6.75 -3.87
CA ILE A 174 -5.51 5.69 -3.52
C ILE A 174 -4.12 6.28 -3.29
N SER A 175 -3.68 7.21 -4.15
CA SER A 175 -2.36 7.84 -4.03
C SER A 175 -2.23 8.70 -2.79
N ALA A 176 -3.26 9.47 -2.46
CA ALA A 176 -3.31 10.25 -1.23
C ALA A 176 -3.26 9.33 0.00
N PHE A 177 -4.02 8.23 -0.02
CA PHE A 177 -4.00 7.23 1.04
C PHE A 177 -2.62 6.57 1.20
N ALA A 178 -1.97 6.19 0.10
CA ALA A 178 -0.64 5.61 0.09
C ALA A 178 0.41 6.56 0.68
N LYS A 179 0.41 7.82 0.26
CA LYS A 179 1.29 8.86 0.82
C LYS A 179 1.07 9.02 2.32
N GLN A 180 -0.19 9.09 2.78
CA GLN A 180 -0.50 9.22 4.20
C GLN A 180 0.04 8.02 5.02
N GLN A 181 -0.09 6.81 4.49
CA GLN A 181 0.41 5.59 5.13
C GLN A 181 1.94 5.58 5.22
N MET A 182 2.63 6.05 4.18
CA MET A 182 4.09 6.21 4.18
C MET A 182 4.56 7.22 5.22
N PHE A 183 3.92 8.39 5.32
CA PHE A 183 4.29 9.40 6.31
C PHE A 183 4.11 8.89 7.74
N LYS A 184 2.99 8.22 8.04
CA LYS A 184 2.77 7.60 9.35
C LYS A 184 3.80 6.53 9.67
N ALA A 185 4.18 5.71 8.69
CA ALA A 185 5.21 4.69 8.87
C ALA A 185 6.59 5.31 9.17
N ALA A 186 6.97 6.37 8.44
CA ALA A 186 8.21 7.09 8.64
C ALA A 186 8.29 7.79 10.02
N GLU A 187 7.22 8.46 10.44
CA GLU A 187 7.14 9.12 11.76
C GLU A 187 7.21 8.10 12.90
N THR A 188 6.46 7.01 12.78
CA THR A 188 6.48 5.91 13.75
C THR A 188 7.88 5.30 13.85
N GLN A 189 8.60 5.17 12.74
CA GLN A 189 9.96 4.65 12.71
C GLN A 189 10.97 5.59 13.39
N GLY A 190 10.81 6.91 13.22
CA GLY A 190 11.63 7.93 13.91
C GLY A 190 11.44 7.91 15.43
N ASN A 191 10.20 7.98 15.90
CA ASN A 191 9.88 7.92 17.34
C ASN A 191 10.28 6.58 17.96
N ARG A 192 10.22 5.49 17.21
CA ARG A 192 10.61 4.15 17.66
C ARG A 192 12.12 4.03 17.92
N ASN A 193 12.97 4.57 17.04
CA ASN A 193 14.42 4.55 17.26
C ASN A 193 14.82 5.38 18.50
N LEU A 194 14.14 6.52 18.72
CA LEU A 194 14.33 7.33 19.92
C LEU A 194 13.90 6.60 21.19
N MET A 195 12.77 5.88 21.17
CA MET A 195 12.29 5.12 22.33
C MET A 195 13.20 3.94 22.69
N ILE A 196 13.70 3.19 21.71
CA ILE A 196 14.71 2.12 21.94
C ILE A 196 15.98 2.72 22.55
N GLY A 197 16.45 3.85 22.00
CA GLY A 197 17.61 4.57 22.54
C GLY A 197 17.39 5.02 23.99
N LEU A 198 16.22 5.57 24.31
CA LEU A 198 15.84 5.99 25.67
C LEU A 198 15.71 4.82 26.65
N LEU A 199 15.12 3.70 26.24
CA LEU A 199 15.03 2.48 27.06
C LEU A 199 16.41 1.87 27.32
N GLY A 200 17.30 1.87 26.32
CA GLY A 200 18.69 1.47 26.48
C GLY A 200 19.44 2.39 27.45
N ALA A 201 19.32 3.70 27.27
CA ALA A 201 19.98 4.70 28.10
C ALA A 201 19.49 4.68 29.56
N THR A 202 18.18 4.55 29.79
CA THR A 202 17.60 4.44 31.13
C THR A 202 18.02 3.16 31.84
N SER A 203 18.08 2.03 31.13
CA SER A 203 18.57 0.77 31.70
C SER A 203 20.03 0.88 32.15
N LEU A 204 20.89 1.51 31.35
CA LEU A 204 22.29 1.77 31.71
C LEU A 204 22.42 2.74 32.89
N PHE A 205 21.56 3.77 32.95
CA PHE A 205 21.54 4.72 34.06
C PHE A 205 21.17 4.05 35.39
N PHE A 206 20.09 3.26 35.42
CA PHE A 206 19.70 2.52 36.63
C PHE A 206 20.79 1.53 37.04
N MET A 207 21.43 0.87 36.08
CA MET A 207 22.55 -0.05 36.33
C MET A 207 23.74 0.64 36.99
N ALA A 208 24.13 1.84 36.52
CA ALA A 208 25.19 2.64 37.15
C ALA A 208 24.80 3.15 38.55
N MET A 209 23.56 3.63 38.71
CA MET A 209 23.05 4.14 39.98
C MET A 209 22.98 3.05 41.06
N PHE A 210 22.44 1.86 40.73
CA PHE A 210 22.40 0.74 41.67
C PHE A 210 23.80 0.27 42.05
N GLY A 211 24.74 0.19 41.09
CA GLY A 211 26.14 -0.13 41.39
C GLY A 211 26.77 0.87 42.38
N PHE A 212 26.52 2.16 42.20
CA PHE A 212 27.02 3.21 43.10
C PHE A 212 26.41 3.15 44.50
N VAL A 213 25.08 3.01 44.61
CA VAL A 213 24.38 2.91 45.91
C VAL A 213 24.82 1.67 46.67
N PHE A 214 24.95 0.53 45.98
CA PHE A 214 25.40 -0.72 46.59
C PHE A 214 26.85 -0.61 47.09
N ALA A 215 27.76 -0.06 46.29
CA ALA A 215 29.14 0.18 46.70
C ALA A 215 29.21 1.05 47.97
N ARG A 216 28.36 2.08 48.07
CA ARG A 216 28.34 3.04 49.20
C ARG A 216 27.69 2.48 50.47
N LEU A 217 26.70 1.61 50.36
CA LEU A 217 26.03 1.01 51.52
C LEU A 217 26.93 -0.04 52.19
N PHE A 218 27.68 -0.82 51.43
CA PHE A 218 28.56 -1.86 51.97
C PHE A 218 29.91 -1.34 52.45
N THR A 219 30.47 -0.29 51.83
CA THR A 219 31.68 0.38 52.37
C THR A 219 31.46 1.10 53.69
N ARG A 220 30.20 1.43 54.05
CA ARG A 220 29.87 2.11 55.32
C ARG A 220 29.72 1.15 56.50
N HIS A 221 29.62 -0.15 56.25
CA HIS A 221 29.52 -1.18 57.29
C HIS A 221 30.88 -1.74 57.75
N GLU A 222 31.98 -1.35 57.10
CA GLU A 222 33.34 -1.81 57.40
C GLU A 222 34.22 -0.76 58.12
N ASN A 223 33.66 0.41 58.47
CA ASN A 223 34.33 1.44 59.30
C ASN A 223 33.75 1.49 60.72
#